data_AF-A0A929I419-F1
#
_entry.id   AF-A0A929I419-F1
#
_cell.length_a   1.000
_cell.length_b   1.000
_cell.length_c   1.000
_cell.angle_alpha   90.00
_cell.angle_beta   90.00
_cell.angle_gamma   90.00
#
_symmetry.space_group_name_H-M   'P 1'
#
loop_
_entity.id
_entity.type
_entity.pdbx_description
1 polymer ?
#
loop_
_entity_poly.entity_id
_entity_poly.type
_entity_poly.pdbx_seq_one_letter_code
_entity_poly.pdbx_strand_id
1 'polypeptide(L)'
;VHNILAKRRFTPKGLIFPISATMLRKIKEYDETLELFSEPLLPLLDFALDSDGRMEVKNETLLHYKYIDMTAIAERLFGFIQDTIENELVSELEFILDYDKAKLTIREIVDMPDQLIDLFIRLCIENNGRLSKNKRKTKFEQLTNKEVAQMEECVRNAFNRTATDA
;
A
#
# COMPACT_ATOMS: atom_id res chain seq x y z
N VAL A 1 -0.03 -3.52 -16.13
CA VAL A 1 -1.38 -3.43 -15.51
C VAL A 1 -1.91 -1.99 -15.45
N HIS A 2 -1.30 -1.08 -14.69
CA HIS A 2 -1.75 0.32 -14.50
C HIS A 2 -2.17 1.05 -15.78
N ASN A 3 -1.32 1.02 -16.81
CA ASN A 3 -1.60 1.67 -18.10
C ASN A 3 -2.91 1.15 -18.74
N ILE A 4 -3.19 -0.15 -18.65
CA ILE A 4 -4.41 -0.74 -19.22
C ILE A 4 -5.63 -0.34 -18.41
N LEU A 5 -5.55 -0.38 -17.07
CA LEU A 5 -6.65 0.06 -16.20
C LEU A 5 -7.02 1.53 -16.47
N ALA A 6 -6.01 2.40 -16.59
CA ALA A 6 -6.18 3.81 -16.92
C ALA A 6 -6.82 4.01 -18.31
N LYS A 7 -6.31 3.34 -19.35
CA LYS A 7 -6.88 3.41 -20.71
C LYS A 7 -8.31 2.91 -20.78
N ARG A 8 -8.65 1.90 -19.98
CA ARG A 8 -10.00 1.33 -19.88
C ARG A 8 -10.94 2.17 -19.01
N ARG A 9 -10.45 3.26 -18.39
CA ARG A 9 -11.22 4.11 -17.45
C ARG A 9 -11.81 3.30 -16.30
N PHE A 10 -11.07 2.29 -15.84
CA PHE A 10 -11.48 1.46 -14.73
C PHE A 10 -11.58 2.27 -13.43
N THR A 11 -10.63 3.18 -13.21
CA THR A 11 -10.65 4.13 -12.09
C THR A 11 -11.03 5.55 -12.53
N PRO A 12 -11.57 6.36 -11.61
CA PRO A 12 -11.77 7.79 -11.84
C PRO A 12 -10.48 8.49 -12.27
N LYS A 13 -10.62 9.54 -13.10
CA LYS A 13 -9.46 10.33 -13.51
C LYS A 13 -8.79 10.98 -12.29
N GLY A 14 -7.48 10.87 -12.21
CA GLY A 14 -6.68 11.44 -11.13
C GLY A 14 -6.51 10.51 -9.91
N LEU A 15 -7.21 9.38 -9.86
CA LEU A 15 -7.03 8.38 -8.81
C LEU A 15 -6.01 7.31 -9.23
N ILE A 16 -4.99 7.11 -8.40
CA ILE A 16 -4.03 6.03 -8.56
C ILE A 16 -4.65 4.78 -7.93
N PHE A 17 -4.82 3.73 -8.72
CA PHE A 17 -5.34 2.46 -8.22
C PHE A 17 -4.23 1.66 -7.52
N PRO A 18 -4.30 1.36 -6.21
CA PRO A 18 -3.15 0.84 -5.46
C PRO A 18 -2.90 -0.67 -5.63
N ILE A 19 -3.15 -1.23 -6.82
CA ILE A 19 -2.99 -2.69 -7.05
C ILE A 19 -1.58 -3.20 -6.80
N SER A 20 -0.56 -2.37 -7.02
CA SER A 20 0.83 -2.76 -6.74
C SER A 20 1.08 -2.96 -5.24
N ALA A 21 0.43 -2.21 -4.36
CA ALA A 21 0.53 -2.40 -2.91
C ALA A 21 -0.09 -3.74 -2.50
N THR A 22 -1.26 -4.06 -3.07
CA THR A 22 -1.94 -5.35 -2.86
C THR A 22 -1.09 -6.52 -3.33
N MET A 23 -0.53 -6.46 -4.54
CA MET A 23 0.37 -7.49 -5.08
C MET A 23 1.63 -7.64 -4.23
N LEU A 24 2.23 -6.53 -3.77
CA LEU A 24 3.42 -6.57 -2.92
C LEU A 24 3.15 -7.21 -1.56
N ARG A 25 2.00 -6.92 -0.94
CA ARG A 25 1.58 -7.59 0.31
C ARG A 25 1.39 -9.09 0.10
N LYS A 26 0.88 -9.49 -1.07
CA LYS A 26 0.63 -10.88 -1.47
C LYS A 26 1.69 -11.40 -2.45
N ILE A 27 2.97 -11.08 -2.19
CA ILE A 27 4.06 -11.38 -3.12
C ILE A 27 4.15 -12.87 -3.48
N LYS A 28 3.86 -13.76 -2.53
CA LYS A 28 3.84 -15.21 -2.78
C LYS A 28 2.79 -15.60 -3.80
N GLU A 29 1.55 -15.13 -3.65
CA GLU A 29 0.47 -15.41 -4.60
C GLU A 29 0.77 -14.81 -5.98
N TYR A 30 1.46 -13.66 -6.01
CA TYR A 30 1.90 -13.03 -7.24
C TYR A 30 2.96 -13.86 -7.95
N ASP A 31 3.98 -14.34 -7.23
CA ASP A 31 5.03 -15.22 -7.76
C ASP A 31 4.44 -16.54 -8.27
N GLU A 32 3.59 -17.19 -7.47
CA GLU A 32 2.85 -18.40 -7.86
C GLU A 32 2.06 -18.19 -9.16
N THR A 33 1.44 -17.01 -9.34
CA THR A 33 0.70 -16.68 -10.56
C THR A 33 1.62 -16.63 -11.78
N LEU A 34 2.84 -16.11 -11.65
CA LEU A 34 3.82 -16.07 -12.74
C LEU A 34 4.35 -17.48 -13.05
N GLU A 35 4.55 -18.28 -12.00
CA GLU A 35 5.04 -19.66 -12.08
C GLU A 35 4.09 -20.58 -12.86
N LEU A 36 2.77 -20.33 -12.84
CA LEU A 36 1.79 -21.06 -13.65
C LEU A 36 2.16 -21.12 -15.13
N PHE A 37 2.81 -20.08 -15.65
CA PHE A 37 3.28 -20.04 -17.03
C PHE A 37 4.77 -20.37 -17.17
N SER A 38 5.61 -19.87 -16.27
CA SER A 38 7.07 -20.05 -16.42
C SER A 38 7.53 -21.47 -16.08
N GLU A 39 6.99 -22.12 -15.06
CA GLU A 39 7.46 -23.46 -14.67
C GLU A 39 7.30 -24.52 -15.77
N PRO A 40 6.15 -24.65 -16.45
CA PRO A 40 6.00 -25.63 -17.53
C PRO A 40 6.85 -25.29 -18.76
N LEU A 41 7.17 -24.00 -18.94
CA LEU A 41 7.91 -23.50 -20.08
C LEU A 41 9.43 -23.71 -19.94
N LEU A 42 9.99 -23.47 -18.76
CA LEU A 42 11.44 -23.51 -18.53
C LEU A 42 12.12 -24.81 -19.00
N PRO A 43 11.58 -26.02 -18.76
CA PRO A 43 12.18 -27.26 -19.26
C PRO A 43 12.20 -27.40 -20.80
N LEU A 44 11.39 -26.61 -21.50
CA LEU A 44 11.30 -26.60 -22.97
C LEU A 44 12.26 -25.60 -23.61
N LEU A 45 12.93 -24.75 -22.81
CA LEU A 45 13.85 -23.74 -23.28
C LEU A 45 15.30 -24.24 -23.15
N ASP A 46 16.02 -24.23 -24.27
CA ASP A 46 17.49 -24.30 -24.24
C ASP A 46 18.01 -22.87 -24.17
N PHE A 47 18.42 -22.43 -22.98
CA PHE A 47 18.92 -21.08 -22.77
C PHE A 47 20.24 -21.05 -22.01
N ALA A 48 21.01 -19.99 -22.24
CA ALA A 48 22.21 -19.66 -21.47
C ALA A 48 22.09 -18.25 -20.90
N LEU A 49 22.69 -18.05 -19.72
CA LEU A 49 22.86 -16.75 -19.10
C LEU A 49 24.33 -16.35 -19.24
N ASP A 50 24.60 -15.13 -19.70
CA ASP A 50 25.94 -14.57 -19.70
C ASP A 50 26.34 -14.00 -18.32
N SER A 51 27.55 -13.43 -18.22
CA SER A 51 28.07 -12.85 -16.98
C SER A 51 27.27 -11.64 -16.47
N ASP A 52 26.48 -11.00 -17.34
CA ASP A 52 25.64 -9.86 -17.02
C ASP A 52 24.17 -10.29 -16.74
N GLY A 53 23.89 -11.60 -16.76
CA GLY A 53 22.57 -12.17 -16.55
C GLY A 53 21.64 -12.03 -17.77
N ARG A 54 22.17 -11.73 -18.95
CA ARG A 54 21.37 -11.69 -20.18
C ARG A 54 21.07 -13.12 -20.63
N MET A 55 19.80 -13.36 -20.94
CA MET A 55 19.33 -14.65 -21.40
C MET A 55 19.38 -14.74 -22.93
N GLU A 56 20.06 -15.75 -23.46
CA GLU A 56 20.03 -16.14 -24.86
C GLU A 56 19.32 -17.49 -24.99
N VAL A 57 18.25 -17.54 -25.78
CA VAL A 57 17.49 -18.76 -26.08
C VAL A 57 17.99 -19.33 -27.41
N LYS A 58 18.44 -20.59 -27.38
CA LYS A 58 19.15 -21.26 -28.47
C LYS A 58 18.24 -22.12 -29.35
N ASN A 59 17.06 -22.49 -28.87
CA ASN A 59 16.07 -23.27 -29.61
C ASN A 59 14.92 -22.40 -30.15
N GLU A 60 14.18 -22.93 -31.14
CA GLU A 60 12.99 -22.27 -31.66
C GLU A 60 11.81 -22.42 -30.70
N THR A 61 11.33 -21.30 -30.15
CA THR A 61 10.34 -21.32 -29.07
C THR A 61 9.01 -20.65 -29.44
N LEU A 62 8.88 -20.19 -30.69
CA LEU A 62 7.72 -19.43 -31.18
C LEU A 62 6.38 -20.11 -30.86
N LEU A 63 6.32 -21.45 -31.00
CA LEU A 63 5.11 -22.22 -30.73
C LEU A 63 4.64 -22.13 -29.27
N HIS A 64 5.57 -21.99 -28.32
CA HIS A 64 5.24 -21.87 -26.89
C HIS A 64 4.62 -20.52 -26.53
N TYR A 65 4.84 -19.48 -27.34
CA TYR A 65 4.34 -18.13 -27.10
C TYR A 65 3.17 -17.73 -27.99
N LYS A 66 2.83 -18.51 -29.02
CA LYS A 66 1.83 -18.15 -30.03
C LYS A 66 0.39 -18.29 -29.55
N TYR A 67 0.12 -19.31 -28.73
CA TYR A 67 -1.23 -19.65 -28.25
C TYR A 67 -1.22 -19.86 -26.73
N ILE A 68 -0.73 -18.87 -26.00
CA ILE A 68 -0.66 -18.96 -24.54
C ILE A 68 -2.06 -18.85 -23.96
N ASP A 69 -2.44 -19.83 -23.15
CA ASP A 69 -3.59 -19.71 -22.26
C ASP A 69 -3.19 -18.89 -21.02
N MET A 70 -3.69 -17.67 -20.95
CA MET A 70 -3.46 -16.75 -19.82
C MET A 70 -4.65 -16.70 -18.86
N THR A 71 -5.61 -17.64 -18.96
CA THR A 71 -6.86 -17.61 -18.19
C THR A 71 -6.58 -17.54 -16.69
N ALA A 72 -5.74 -18.43 -16.16
CA ALA A 72 -5.43 -18.46 -14.74
C ALA A 72 -4.73 -17.19 -14.25
N ILE A 73 -3.83 -16.61 -15.06
CA ILE A 73 -3.16 -15.33 -14.74
C ILE A 73 -4.18 -14.18 -14.74
N ALA A 74 -5.12 -14.19 -15.69
CA ALA A 74 -6.18 -13.19 -15.75
C ALA A 74 -7.10 -13.28 -14.53
N GLU A 75 -7.54 -14.49 -14.15
CA GLU A 75 -8.36 -14.72 -12.96
C GLU A 75 -7.65 -14.24 -11.68
N ARG A 76 -6.37 -14.58 -11.52
CA ARG A 76 -5.56 -14.10 -10.38
C ARG A 76 -5.42 -12.58 -10.36
N LEU A 77 -5.19 -11.97 -11.52
CA LEU A 77 -5.15 -10.50 -11.64
C LEU A 77 -6.46 -9.86 -11.20
N PHE A 78 -7.61 -10.41 -11.60
CA PHE A 78 -8.92 -9.93 -11.15
C PHE A 78 -9.13 -10.15 -9.65
N GLY A 79 -8.62 -11.25 -9.08
CA GLY A 79 -8.57 -11.45 -7.64
C GLY A 79 -7.79 -10.35 -6.90
N PHE A 80 -6.62 -9.95 -7.41
CA PHE A 80 -5.89 -8.82 -6.84
C PHE A 80 -6.67 -7.50 -6.96
N ILE A 81 -7.32 -7.26 -8.11
CA ILE A 81 -8.16 -6.06 -8.31
C ILE A 81 -9.29 -6.02 -7.28
N GLN A 82 -9.98 -7.16 -7.08
CA GLN A 82 -11.06 -7.26 -6.10
C GLN A 82 -10.55 -6.96 -4.69
N ASP A 83 -9.45 -7.58 -4.27
CA ASP A 83 -8.84 -7.33 -2.96
C ASP A 83 -8.40 -5.88 -2.77
N THR A 84 -7.90 -5.23 -3.83
CA THR A 84 -7.58 -3.80 -3.81
C THR A 84 -8.84 -2.95 -3.56
N ILE A 85 -9.97 -3.32 -4.16
CA ILE A 85 -11.22 -2.56 -4.00
C ILE A 85 -11.84 -2.79 -2.63
N GLU A 86 -11.92 -4.04 -2.20
CA GLU A 86 -12.65 -4.43 -1.00
C GLU A 86 -11.86 -4.15 0.28
N ASN A 87 -10.53 -4.21 0.23
CA ASN A 87 -9.68 -4.06 1.41
C ASN A 87 -8.80 -2.81 1.31
N GLU A 88 -7.95 -2.71 0.28
CA GLU A 88 -6.93 -1.65 0.22
C GLU A 88 -7.54 -0.24 0.18
N LEU A 89 -8.46 0.00 -0.75
CA LEU A 89 -9.12 1.30 -0.89
C LEU A 89 -10.01 1.63 0.31
N VAL A 90 -10.63 0.63 0.92
CA VAL A 90 -11.45 0.82 2.12
C VAL A 90 -10.56 1.26 3.28
N SER A 91 -9.47 0.55 3.54
CA SER A 91 -8.51 0.91 4.60
C SER A 91 -7.86 2.28 4.36
N GLU A 92 -7.56 2.64 3.11
CA GLU A 92 -7.03 3.98 2.77
C GLU A 92 -8.06 5.08 3.06
N LEU A 93 -9.33 4.85 2.74
CA LEU A 93 -10.41 5.79 3.03
C LEU A 93 -10.62 5.95 4.54
N GLU A 94 -10.66 4.85 5.28
CA GLU A 94 -10.75 4.86 6.75
C GLU A 94 -9.61 5.65 7.37
N PHE A 95 -8.38 5.42 6.91
CA PHE A 95 -7.21 6.16 7.36
C PHE A 95 -7.36 7.68 7.15
N ILE A 96 -7.84 8.11 5.98
CA ILE A 96 -8.08 9.53 5.69
C ILE A 96 -9.14 10.11 6.64
N LEU A 97 -10.25 9.39 6.84
CA LEU A 97 -11.33 9.83 7.74
C LEU A 97 -10.85 9.96 9.18
N ASP A 98 -10.06 9.01 9.68
CA ASP A 98 -9.54 9.05 11.04
C ASP A 98 -8.47 10.13 11.21
N TYR A 99 -7.66 10.37 10.19
CA TYR A 99 -6.72 11.50 10.16
C TYR A 99 -7.45 12.85 10.28
N ASP A 100 -8.50 13.06 9.49
CA ASP A 100 -9.29 14.29 9.53
C ASP A 100 -9.99 14.49 10.89
N LYS A 101 -10.56 13.43 11.48
CA LYS A 101 -11.14 13.48 12.83
C LYS A 101 -10.10 13.87 13.88
N ALA A 102 -8.91 13.24 13.84
CA ALA A 102 -7.83 13.54 14.76
C ALA A 102 -7.38 15.00 14.63
N LYS A 103 -7.23 15.50 13.40
CA LYS A 103 -6.86 16.90 13.13
C LYS A 103 -7.89 17.89 13.66
N LEU A 104 -9.18 17.65 13.43
CA LEU A 104 -10.25 18.51 13.94
C LEU A 104 -10.26 18.55 15.47
N THR A 105 -10.13 17.40 16.12
CA THR A 105 -10.16 17.32 17.59
C THR A 105 -8.94 18.00 18.20
N ILE A 106 -7.75 17.85 17.60
CA ILE A 106 -6.53 18.51 18.08
C ILE A 106 -6.62 20.03 17.94
N ARG A 107 -7.22 20.55 16.86
CA ARG A 107 -7.45 22.00 16.68
C ARG A 107 -8.33 22.60 17.78
N GLU A 108 -9.25 21.84 18.35
CA GLU A 108 -10.09 22.30 19.47
C GLU A 108 -9.33 22.36 20.80
N ILE A 109 -8.27 21.56 20.94
CA ILE A 109 -7.47 21.46 22.18
C ILE A 109 -6.36 22.51 22.19
N VAL A 110 -5.68 22.71 21.06
CA VAL A 110 -4.49 23.58 20.96
C VAL A 110 -4.61 24.53 19.77
N ASP A 111 -4.41 25.81 20.04
CA ASP A 111 -4.26 26.84 19.00
C ASP A 111 -2.83 26.82 18.44
N MET A 112 -2.64 26.08 17.35
CA MET A 112 -1.34 25.94 16.69
C MET A 112 -1.50 25.80 15.17
N PRO A 113 -0.46 26.16 14.39
CA PRO A 113 -0.48 26.01 12.93
C PRO A 113 -0.77 24.57 12.48
N ASP A 114 -1.62 24.42 11.46
CA ASP A 114 -2.00 23.12 10.88
C ASP A 114 -0.82 22.22 10.53
N GLN A 115 0.28 22.79 10.04
CA GLN A 115 1.48 22.05 9.68
C GLN A 115 2.10 21.33 10.89
N LEU A 116 2.02 21.92 12.08
CA LEU A 116 2.52 21.30 13.31
C LEU A 116 1.55 20.21 13.82
N ILE A 117 0.24 20.37 13.62
CA ILE A 117 -0.76 19.34 13.91
C ILE A 117 -0.54 18.13 13.00
N ASP A 118 -0.38 18.37 11.70
CA ASP A 118 -0.13 17.32 10.72
C ASP A 118 1.16 16.56 11.02
N LEU A 119 2.21 17.29 11.43
CA LEU A 119 3.48 16.71 11.89
C LEU A 119 3.29 15.89 13.17
N PHE A 120 2.51 16.38 14.13
CA PHE A 120 2.23 15.67 15.38
C PHE A 120 1.54 14.34 15.11
N ILE A 121 0.44 14.36 14.35
CA ILE A 121 -0.33 13.15 14.01
C ILE A 121 0.57 12.13 13.32
N ARG A 122 1.38 12.56 12.33
CA ARG A 122 2.31 11.69 11.61
C ARG A 122 3.32 11.03 12.56
N LEU A 123 3.96 11.81 13.43
CA LEU A 123 4.94 11.29 14.39
C LEU A 123 4.31 10.34 15.42
N CYS A 124 3.05 10.57 15.79
CA CYS A 124 2.30 9.65 16.65
C CYS A 124 2.00 8.34 15.92
N ILE A 125 1.54 8.37 14.67
CA ILE A 125 1.27 7.15 13.88
C ILE A 125 2.55 6.32 13.70
N GLU A 126 3.67 6.96 13.37
CA GLU A 126 4.97 6.29 13.21
C GLU A 126 5.47 5.59 14.50
N ASN A 127 4.96 6.01 15.67
CA ASN A 127 5.42 5.54 16.96
C ASN A 127 4.26 5.01 17.84
N ASN A 128 3.35 4.25 17.23
CA ASN A 128 2.22 3.55 17.88
C ASN A 128 1.34 4.45 18.77
N GLY A 129 0.99 5.63 18.26
CA GLY A 129 0.12 6.59 18.93
C GLY A 129 0.79 7.42 20.03
N ARG A 130 2.13 7.46 20.10
CA ARG A 130 2.86 8.25 21.10
C ARG A 130 3.95 9.11 20.48
N LEU A 131 4.16 10.30 21.03
CA LEU A 131 5.25 11.17 20.60
C LEU A 131 6.55 10.78 21.32
N SER A 132 7.67 10.66 20.59
CA SER A 132 8.96 10.39 21.23
C SER A 132 9.43 11.59 22.07
N LYS A 133 10.07 11.31 23.22
CA LYS A 133 10.55 12.35 24.16
C LYS A 133 11.48 13.38 23.50
N ASN A 134 12.28 12.94 22.54
CA ASN A 134 13.19 13.82 21.79
C ASN A 134 12.42 14.74 20.84
N LYS A 135 11.49 14.19 20.03
CA LYS A 135 10.68 15.00 19.10
C LYS A 135 9.80 15.99 19.84
N ARG A 136 9.30 15.61 21.02
CA ARG A 136 8.58 16.51 21.92
C ARG A 136 9.42 17.72 22.32
N LYS A 137 10.64 17.51 22.84
CA LYS A 137 11.53 18.61 23.22
C LYS A 137 11.96 19.47 22.04
N THR A 138 12.18 18.90 20.86
CA THR A 138 12.73 19.65 19.72
C THR A 138 11.68 20.41 18.92
N LYS A 139 10.43 19.92 18.84
CA LYS A 139 9.40 20.45 17.95
C LYS A 139 8.13 20.94 18.66
N PHE A 140 7.92 20.54 19.91
CA PHE A 140 6.69 20.80 20.66
C PHE A 140 6.97 21.25 22.10
N GLU A 141 8.06 21.98 22.31
CA GLU A 141 8.46 22.48 23.65
C GLU A 141 7.41 23.41 24.28
N GLN A 142 6.66 24.11 23.43
CA GLN A 142 5.60 25.04 23.83
C GLN A 142 4.34 24.33 24.36
N LEU A 143 4.19 23.02 24.13
CA LEU A 143 3.02 22.26 24.57
C LEU A 143 3.20 21.70 25.99
N THR A 144 2.17 21.89 26.82
CA THR A 144 2.14 21.36 28.16
C THR A 144 2.03 19.82 28.17
N ASN A 145 2.41 19.20 29.28
CA ASN A 145 2.24 17.75 29.47
C ASN A 145 0.78 17.29 29.30
N LYS A 146 -0.19 18.16 29.64
CA LYS A 146 -1.62 17.83 29.55
C LYS A 146 -2.10 17.86 28.11
N GLU A 147 -1.76 18.91 27.35
CA GLU A 147 -2.13 19.04 25.94
C GLU A 147 -1.55 17.88 25.12
N VAL A 148 -0.26 17.56 25.31
CA VAL A 148 0.35 16.43 24.58
C VAL A 148 -0.33 15.10 24.90
N ALA A 149 -0.66 14.84 26.17
CA ALA A 149 -1.36 13.61 26.55
C ALA A 149 -2.76 13.52 25.94
N GLN A 150 -3.50 14.64 25.91
CA GLN A 150 -4.82 14.73 25.28
C GLN A 150 -4.73 14.53 23.76
N MET A 151 -3.75 15.14 23.10
CA MET A 151 -3.52 14.95 21.67
C MET A 151 -3.14 13.51 21.34
N GLU A 152 -2.25 12.87 22.12
CA GLU A 152 -1.90 11.45 21.95
C GLU A 152 -3.10 10.51 22.17
N GLU A 153 -3.99 10.86 23.10
CA GLU A 153 -5.25 10.14 23.30
C GLU A 153 -6.21 10.32 22.12
N CYS A 154 -6.32 11.53 21.57
CA CYS A 154 -7.13 11.79 20.38
C CYS A 154 -6.66 10.97 19.18
N VAL A 155 -5.35 10.95 18.91
CA VAL A 155 -4.79 10.13 17.83
C VAL A 155 -5.06 8.65 18.09
N ARG A 156 -4.82 8.15 19.31
CA ARG A 156 -5.13 6.74 19.63
C ARG A 156 -6.61 6.41 19.47
N ASN A 157 -7.52 7.26 19.89
CA ASN A 157 -8.95 7.01 19.78
C ASN A 157 -9.44 7.05 18.33
N ALA A 158 -8.85 7.92 17.51
CA ALA A 158 -9.14 7.97 16.08
C ALA A 158 -8.67 6.68 15.37
N PHE A 159 -7.44 6.23 15.62
CA PHE A 159 -6.83 5.11 14.89
C PHE A 159 -7.06 3.72 15.52
N ASN A 160 -7.46 3.60 16.80
CA ASN A 160 -7.69 2.29 17.46
C ASN A 160 -9.14 1.78 17.34
N ARG A 161 -10.08 2.56 16.79
CA ARG A 161 -11.46 2.07 16.59
C ARG A 161 -11.51 0.87 15.65
N THR A 162 -10.57 0.75 14.72
CA THR A 162 -10.41 -0.38 13.81
C THR A 162 -10.06 -1.71 14.50
N ALA A 163 -9.59 -1.70 15.75
CA ALA A 163 -9.29 -2.92 16.50
C ALA A 163 -10.46 -3.47 17.33
N THR A 164 -11.55 -2.72 17.50
CA THR A 164 -12.67 -3.11 18.39
C THR A 164 -13.91 -3.58 17.63
N ASP A 165 -14.01 -3.29 16.33
CA ASP A 165 -15.15 -3.67 15.48
C ASP A 165 -14.86 -4.85 14.52
N ALA A 166 -13.86 -5.69 14.83
CA ALA A 166 -13.50 -6.91 14.09
C ALA A 166 -13.78 -8.19 14.89
#